data_AF-A0A7Y6AH02-F1
#
_entry.id   AF-A0A7Y6AH02-F1
#
_cell.length_a   1.000
_cell.length_b   1.000
_cell.length_c   1.000
_cell.angle_alpha   90.00
_cell.angle_beta   90.00
_cell.angle_gamma   90.00
#
_symmetry.space_group_name_H-M   'P 1'
#
loop_
_entity.id
_entity.type
_entity.pdbx_description
1 polymer ?
#
loop_
_entity_poly.entity_id
_entity_poly.type
_entity_poly.pdbx_seq_one_letter_code
_entity_poly.pdbx_strand_id
1 'polypeptide(L)'
;MSERGFPDVPVGSAEAVDVPAQAVPARAGREAAFTDFYRATMPALVAFLVVRGARLADAADVAQEAMAAAYRRWHALDHPRAWVFRVSARSLARRPACSRNCWAKPVTWPSTRRAAGSRQPVAAWNAR
;
A
#
# COMPACT_ATOMS: atom_id res chain seq x y z
N MET A 1 33.18 31.43 -12.25
CA MET A 1 31.71 31.44 -12.39
C MET A 1 31.37 30.66 -13.65
N SER A 2 30.94 29.40 -13.51
CA SER A 2 30.53 28.54 -14.62
C SER A 2 29.12 28.05 -14.35
N GLU A 3 28.14 28.70 -14.95
CA GLU A 3 26.77 28.23 -15.02
C GLU A 3 26.72 27.06 -16.02
N ARG A 4 26.48 25.85 -15.52
CA ARG A 4 26.20 24.70 -16.38
C ARG A 4 24.75 24.80 -16.84
N GLY A 5 24.55 25.05 -18.13
CA GLY A 5 23.26 24.95 -18.79
C GLY A 5 22.67 23.54 -18.65
N PHE A 6 21.44 23.48 -18.17
CA PHE A 6 20.58 22.30 -18.22
C PHE A 6 19.99 22.20 -19.63
N PRO A 7 19.98 21.03 -20.30
CA PRO A 7 19.27 20.88 -21.56
C PRO A 7 17.76 20.93 -21.31
N ASP A 8 17.07 21.81 -22.05
CA ASP A 8 15.61 21.86 -22.18
C ASP A 8 15.13 20.54 -22.78
N VAL A 9 14.62 19.65 -21.92
CA VAL A 9 13.95 18.43 -22.35
C VAL A 9 12.53 18.82 -22.77
N PRO A 10 12.15 18.69 -24.06
CA PRO A 10 10.78 18.92 -24.46
C PRO A 10 9.91 17.88 -23.75
N VAL A 11 9.03 18.37 -22.87
CA VAL A 11 8.00 17.56 -22.24
C VAL A 11 7.17 16.94 -23.36
N GLY A 12 7.30 15.63 -23.49
CA GLY A 12 6.59 14.86 -24.51
C GLY A 12 5.11 15.19 -24.45
N SER A 13 4.60 15.63 -25.59
CA SER A 13 3.17 15.73 -25.87
C SER A 13 2.50 14.48 -25.31
N ALA A 14 1.59 14.68 -24.36
CA ALA A 14 0.64 13.67 -23.97
C ALA A 14 -0.07 13.23 -25.26
N GLU A 15 0.32 12.07 -25.79
CA GLU A 15 -0.45 11.39 -26.82
C GLU A 15 -1.86 11.29 -26.28
N ALA A 16 -2.75 12.06 -26.91
CA ALA A 16 -4.18 11.97 -26.71
C ALA A 16 -4.57 10.57 -27.16
N VAL A 17 -4.58 9.66 -26.20
CA VAL A 17 -5.13 8.32 -26.36
C VAL A 17 -6.59 8.54 -26.76
N ASP A 18 -6.91 8.25 -28.03
CA ASP A 18 -8.28 8.31 -28.55
C ASP A 18 -9.08 7.20 -27.86
N VAL A 19 -9.57 7.51 -26.66
CA VAL A 19 -10.48 6.64 -25.93
C VAL A 19 -11.83 6.79 -26.61
N PRO A 20 -12.41 5.72 -27.19
CA PRO A 20 -13.68 5.82 -27.88
C PRO A 20 -14.72 6.42 -26.94
N ALA A 21 -15.38 7.50 -27.37
CA ALA A 21 -16.30 8.30 -26.57
C ALA A 21 -17.43 7.48 -25.91
N GLN A 22 -17.74 6.31 -26.48
CA GLN A 22 -18.72 5.35 -25.98
C GLN A 22 -18.24 4.56 -24.73
N ALA A 23 -16.93 4.37 -24.55
CA ALA A 23 -16.35 3.63 -23.43
C ALA A 23 -16.25 4.46 -22.12
N VAL A 24 -16.18 5.79 -22.27
CA VAL A 24 -16.04 6.75 -21.17
C VAL A 24 -17.28 6.80 -20.25
N PRO A 25 -18.54 6.92 -20.73
CA PRO A 25 -19.71 6.97 -19.85
C PRO A 25 -19.96 5.64 -19.12
N ALA A 26 -19.73 4.52 -19.80
CA ALA A 26 -19.83 3.20 -19.18
C ALA A 26 -18.77 3.01 -18.09
N ARG A 27 -17.57 3.58 -18.26
CA ARG A 27 -16.53 3.58 -17.22
C ARG A 27 -16.88 4.50 -16.05
N ALA A 28 -17.32 5.72 -16.33
CA ALA A 28 -17.70 6.68 -15.29
C ALA A 28 -18.85 6.16 -14.41
N GLY A 29 -19.87 5.53 -15.02
CA GLY A 29 -20.96 4.90 -14.26
C GLY A 29 -20.49 3.75 -13.35
N ARG A 30 -19.48 2.99 -13.79
CA ARG A 30 -18.87 1.91 -12.98
C ARG A 30 -18.06 2.45 -11.81
N GLU A 31 -17.25 3.49 -12.06
CA GLU A 31 -16.45 4.16 -11.04
C GLU A 31 -17.36 4.80 -9.98
N ALA A 32 -18.49 5.40 -10.39
CA ALA A 32 -19.50 5.92 -9.48
C ALA A 32 -20.15 4.81 -8.63
N ALA A 33 -20.64 3.73 -9.26
CA ALA A 33 -21.27 2.62 -8.54
C ALA A 33 -20.33 1.95 -7.54
N PHE A 34 -19.04 1.78 -7.90
CA PHE A 34 -18.04 1.27 -6.98
C PHE A 34 -17.73 2.27 -5.86
N THR A 35 -17.65 3.57 -6.17
CA THR A 35 -17.38 4.61 -5.16
C THR A 35 -18.47 4.65 -4.10
N ASP A 36 -19.74 4.59 -4.50
CA ASP A 36 -20.87 4.54 -3.57
C ASP A 36 -20.84 3.28 -2.71
N PHE A 37 -20.59 2.12 -3.34
CA PHE A 37 -20.43 0.85 -2.64
C PHE A 37 -19.29 0.89 -1.62
N TYR A 38 -18.14 1.45 -2.01
CA TYR A 38 -16.95 1.57 -1.17
C TYR A 38 -17.26 2.43 0.06
N ARG A 39 -17.85 3.62 -0.14
CA ARG A 39 -18.21 4.53 0.96
C ARG A 39 -19.20 3.90 1.93
N ALA A 40 -20.19 3.16 1.43
CA ALA A 40 -21.19 2.50 2.26
C ALA A 40 -20.62 1.28 3.03
N THR A 41 -19.73 0.50 2.40
CA THR A 41 -19.35 -0.82 2.90
C THR A 41 -18.06 -0.82 3.70
N MET A 42 -17.10 0.05 3.37
CA MET A 42 -15.78 0.11 4.00
C MET A 42 -15.83 0.27 5.54
N PRO A 43 -16.59 1.22 6.13
CA PRO A 43 -16.61 1.38 7.58
C PRO A 43 -17.21 0.15 8.29
N ALA A 44 -18.27 -0.44 7.73
CA ALA A 44 -18.90 -1.64 8.28
C ALA A 44 -17.97 -2.87 8.20
N LEU A 45 -17.17 -2.97 7.13
CA LEU A 45 -16.23 -4.06 6.93
C LEU A 45 -15.07 -3.99 7.94
N VAL A 46 -14.52 -2.79 8.17
CA VAL A 46 -13.47 -2.59 9.19
C VAL A 46 -14.01 -2.90 10.58
N ALA A 47 -15.19 -2.37 10.93
CA ALA A 47 -15.83 -2.66 12.21
C ALA A 47 -16.05 -4.16 12.42
N PHE A 48 -16.53 -4.87 11.39
CA PHE A 48 -16.72 -6.32 11.42
C PHE A 48 -15.42 -7.10 11.66
N LEU A 49 -14.29 -6.63 11.12
CA LEU A 49 -12.98 -7.26 11.35
C LEU A 49 -12.46 -6.97 12.76
N VAL A 50 -12.67 -5.76 13.27
CA VAL A 50 -12.31 -5.39 14.65
C VAL A 50 -13.11 -6.21 15.67
N VAL A 51 -14.42 -6.39 15.46
CA VAL A 51 -15.27 -7.25 16.31
C VAL A 51 -14.78 -8.71 16.32
N ARG A 52 -14.14 -9.17 15.24
CA ARG A 52 -13.52 -10.50 15.16
C ARG A 52 -12.11 -10.58 15.77
N GLY A 53 -11.65 -9.52 16.43
CA GLY A 53 -10.38 -9.51 17.16
C GLY A 53 -9.18 -9.01 16.35
N ALA A 54 -9.39 -8.49 15.13
CA ALA A 54 -8.32 -7.82 14.40
C ALA A 54 -7.98 -6.48 15.05
N ARG A 55 -6.71 -6.10 15.05
CA ARG A 55 -6.31 -4.71 15.37
C ARG A 55 -6.85 -3.79 14.28
N LEU A 56 -7.14 -2.53 14.63
CA LEU A 56 -7.69 -1.57 13.68
C LEU A 56 -6.83 -1.42 12.41
N ALA A 57 -5.50 -1.36 12.56
CA ALA A 57 -4.57 -1.29 11.44
C ALA A 57 -4.67 -2.54 10.53
N ASP A 58 -4.59 -3.73 11.12
CA ASP A 58 -4.72 -4.99 10.37
C ASP A 58 -6.09 -5.12 9.69
N ALA A 59 -7.16 -4.69 10.37
CA ALA A 59 -8.52 -4.68 9.86
C ALA A 59 -8.66 -3.74 8.66
N ALA A 60 -8.09 -2.53 8.74
CA ALA A 60 -8.09 -1.56 7.66
C ALA A 60 -7.33 -2.11 6.45
N ASP A 61 -6.15 -2.70 6.64
CA ASP A 61 -5.36 -3.28 5.56
C ASP A 61 -6.08 -4.44 4.87
N VAL A 62 -6.64 -5.38 5.64
CA VAL A 62 -7.42 -6.50 5.09
C VAL A 62 -8.65 -6.00 4.34
N ALA A 63 -9.33 -4.99 4.86
CA ALA A 63 -10.50 -4.39 4.22
C ALA A 63 -10.11 -3.71 2.90
N GLN A 64 -9.00 -2.97 2.86
CA GLN A 64 -8.47 -2.34 1.65
C GLN A 64 -8.10 -3.37 0.58
N GLU A 65 -7.36 -4.42 0.95
CA GLU A 65 -7.00 -5.52 0.04
C GLU A 65 -8.24 -6.19 -0.57
N ALA A 66 -9.26 -6.45 0.25
CA ALA A 66 -10.50 -7.06 -0.19
C ALA A 66 -11.29 -6.13 -1.14
N MET A 67 -11.36 -4.83 -0.83
CA MET A 67 -11.99 -3.83 -1.70
C MET A 67 -11.25 -3.68 -3.04
N ALA A 68 -9.92 -3.67 -3.02
CA ALA A 68 -9.12 -3.63 -4.25
C ALA A 68 -9.34 -4.88 -5.11
N ALA A 69 -9.49 -6.06 -4.49
CA ALA A 69 -9.80 -7.29 -5.19
C ALA A 69 -11.23 -7.30 -5.75
N ALA A 70 -12.19 -6.68 -5.05
CA ALA A 70 -13.56 -6.51 -5.54
C ALA A 70 -13.60 -5.57 -6.76
N TYR A 71 -12.87 -4.46 -6.72
CA TYR A 71 -12.80 -3.52 -7.85
C TYR A 71 -12.32 -4.20 -9.13
N ARG A 72 -11.27 -5.03 -9.04
CA ARG A 72 -10.74 -5.79 -10.20
C ARG A 72 -11.75 -6.77 -10.81
N ARG A 73 -12.73 -7.23 -10.02
CA ARG A 73 -13.72 -8.24 -10.43
C ARG A 73 -15.14 -7.69 -10.46
N TRP A 74 -15.30 -6.38 -10.40
CA TRP A 74 -16.60 -5.72 -10.19
C TRP A 74 -17.66 -6.18 -11.20
N HIS A 75 -17.26 -6.42 -12.45
CA HIS A 75 -18.13 -6.88 -13.52
C HIS A 75 -18.66 -8.31 -13.38
N ALA A 76 -17.94 -9.17 -12.65
CA ALA A 76 -18.26 -10.59 -12.52
C ALA A 76 -18.86 -10.91 -11.14
N LEU A 77 -19.13 -9.88 -10.32
CA LEU A 77 -19.63 -10.05 -8.96
C LEU A 77 -21.11 -9.69 -8.89
N ASP A 78 -21.97 -10.71 -8.81
CA ASP A 78 -23.41 -10.51 -8.57
C ASP A 78 -23.69 -9.98 -7.16
N HIS A 79 -22.90 -10.40 -6.17
CA HIS A 79 -23.10 -10.07 -4.76
C HIS A 79 -21.81 -9.50 -4.13
N PRO A 80 -21.45 -8.24 -4.46
CA PRO A 80 -20.17 -7.64 -4.05
C PRO A 80 -20.04 -7.53 -2.53
N ARG A 81 -21.12 -7.19 -1.82
CA ARG A 81 -21.12 -7.10 -0.35
C ARG A 81 -20.77 -8.45 0.29
N ALA A 82 -21.54 -9.50 0.01
CA ALA A 82 -21.30 -10.82 0.58
C ALA A 82 -19.90 -11.36 0.22
N TRP A 83 -19.43 -11.08 -1.00
CA TRP A 83 -18.11 -11.47 -1.46
C TRP A 83 -16.99 -10.81 -0.65
N VAL A 84 -17.04 -9.49 -0.47
CA VAL A 84 -16.01 -8.74 0.28
C VAL A 84 -15.92 -9.23 1.73
N PHE A 85 -17.04 -9.38 2.43
CA PHE A 85 -17.05 -9.87 3.82
C PHE A 85 -16.46 -11.29 3.94
N ARG A 86 -16.74 -12.16 2.96
CA ARG A 86 -16.20 -13.52 2.90
C ARG A 86 -14.70 -13.54 2.63
N VAL A 87 -14.23 -12.72 1.70
CA VAL A 87 -12.81 -12.61 1.36
C VAL A 87 -12.03 -12.03 2.53
N SER A 88 -12.50 -10.94 3.15
CA SER A 88 -11.85 -10.35 4.33
C SER A 88 -11.79 -11.33 5.50
N ALA A 89 -12.85 -12.12 5.74
CA ALA A 89 -12.84 -13.17 6.76
C ALA A 89 -11.73 -14.21 6.52
N ARG A 90 -11.61 -14.66 5.27
CA ARG A 90 -10.62 -15.67 4.88
C ARG A 90 -9.21 -15.10 4.93
N SER A 91 -9.01 -13.86 4.52
CA SER A 91 -7.72 -13.18 4.62
C SER A 91 -7.29 -13.01 6.07
N LEU A 92 -8.21 -12.63 6.97
CA LEU A 92 -7.92 -12.52 8.40
C LEU A 92 -7.53 -13.88 9.01
N ALA A 93 -8.26 -14.95 8.68
CA ALA A 93 -7.95 -16.29 9.16
C ALA A 93 -6.62 -16.87 8.66
N ARG A 94 -6.13 -16.38 7.50
CA ARG A 94 -4.84 -16.80 6.90
C ARG A 94 -3.66 -15.98 7.38
N ARG A 95 -3.90 -14.78 7.92
CA ARG A 95 -2.81 -14.00 8.51
C ARG A 95 -2.37 -14.74 9.78
N PRO A 96 -1.10 -15.16 9.88
CA PRO A 96 -0.58 -15.63 11.16
C PRO A 96 -0.83 -14.50 12.15
N ALA A 97 -1.40 -14.79 13.33
CA ALA A 97 -1.44 -13.82 14.41
C ALA A 97 -0.01 -13.35 14.59
N CYS A 98 0.29 -12.11 14.16
CA CYS A 98 1.63 -11.57 14.27
C CYS A 98 1.93 -11.58 15.76
N SER A 99 2.70 -12.59 16.17
CA SER A 99 3.34 -12.66 17.47
C SER A 99 3.93 -11.28 17.74
N ARG A 100 3.69 -10.81 18.95
CA ARG A 100 3.66 -9.42 19.43
C ARG A 100 4.91 -8.55 19.11
N ASN A 101 5.90 -9.02 18.33
CA ASN A 101 7.26 -8.49 18.27
C ASN A 101 7.99 -8.48 16.89
N CYS A 102 7.35 -8.64 15.72
CA CYS A 102 8.12 -8.68 14.45
C CYS A 102 8.26 -7.35 13.65
N TRP A 103 7.70 -6.23 14.10
CA TRP A 103 7.82 -4.94 13.39
C TRP A 103 8.84 -3.95 14.01
N ALA A 104 9.77 -4.44 14.84
CA ALA A 104 11.04 -3.77 15.10
C ALA A 104 12.12 -4.41 14.23
N LYS A 105 12.03 -4.20 12.91
CA LYS A 105 13.25 -4.18 12.09
C LYS A 105 13.56 -2.69 11.96
N PRO A 106 14.57 -2.14 12.68
CA PRO A 106 15.02 -0.80 12.32
C PRO A 106 15.34 -0.85 10.83
N VAL A 107 14.85 0.13 10.07
CA VAL A 107 15.29 0.34 8.70
C VAL A 107 16.78 0.68 8.76
N THR A 108 17.62 -0.33 8.86
CA THR A 108 19.03 -0.20 8.60
C THR A 108 19.12 -0.12 7.08
N TRP A 109 18.95 1.11 6.59
CA TRP A 109 19.54 1.57 5.35
C TRP A 109 20.97 1.02 5.24
N PRO A 110 21.46 0.65 4.04
CA PRO A 110 22.84 0.20 3.90
C PRO A 110 23.79 1.33 4.31
N SER A 111 24.30 1.27 5.53
CA SER A 111 25.45 2.06 5.94
C SER A 111 26.59 1.67 5.03
N THR A 112 27.11 2.67 4.34
CA THR A 112 28.24 2.58 3.43
C THR A 112 29.37 1.81 4.10
N ARG A 113 29.58 0.56 3.68
CA ARG A 113 30.82 -0.16 3.95
C ARG A 113 31.91 0.48 3.07
N ARG A 114 32.40 1.65 3.48
CA ARG A 114 33.75 2.12 3.14
C ARG A 114 34.63 1.81 4.34
N ALA A 115 35.09 0.56 4.38
CA ALA A 115 36.27 0.23 5.14
C ALA A 115 37.47 0.84 4.42
N ALA A 116 38.08 1.87 5.00
CA ALA A 116 39.50 2.17 4.86
C ALA A 116 39.91 3.29 5.82
N GLY A 117 40.65 2.91 6.87
CA GLY A 117 41.67 3.77 7.45
C GLY A 117 41.23 4.80 8.48
N SER A 118 40.98 4.37 9.71
CA SER A 118 41.44 5.14 10.86
C SER A 118 42.23 4.21 11.78
N ARG A 119 43.55 4.42 11.78
CA ARG A 119 44.46 3.92 12.82
C ARG A 119 43.95 4.46 14.15
N GLN A 120 43.53 3.59 15.06
CA GLN A 120 43.46 3.92 16.47
C GLN A 120 44.88 3.84 17.04
N PRO A 121 45.33 4.87 17.77
CA PRO A 121 46.06 4.60 19.00
C PRO A 121 45.36 5.27 20.17
N VAL A 122 44.72 4.47 21.02
CA VAL A 122 44.50 4.83 22.41
C VAL A 122 45.27 3.84 23.28
N ALA A 123 46.58 4.03 23.32
CA ALA A 123 47.38 3.58 24.44
C ALA A 123 47.22 4.59 25.58
N ALA A 124 47.28 4.07 26.80
CA ALA A 124 47.27 4.76 28.09
C ALA A 124 45.90 5.18 28.61
N TRP A 125 45.22 4.29 29.34
CA TRP A 125 44.59 4.60 30.64
C TRP A 125 44.71 3.38 31.58
N ASN A 126 45.75 3.46 32.43
CA ASN A 126 45.89 3.03 33.84
C ASN A 126 45.58 1.60 34.32
N ALA A 127 46.63 0.97 34.85
CA ALA A 127 46.54 0.19 36.09
C ALA A 127 47.82 0.38 36.94
N ARG A 128 47.62 1.05 38.08
CA ARG A 128 48.34 0.97 39.37
C ARG A 128 49.72 1.62 39.55
#